data_AF-A0AAW1AV36-F1
#
_entry.id   AF-A0AAW1AV36-F1
#
_cell.length_a   1.000
_cell.length_b   1.000
_cell.length_c   1.000
_cell.angle_alpha   90.00
_cell.angle_beta   90.00
_cell.angle_gamma   90.00
#
_symmetry.space_group_name_H-M   'P 1'
#
loop_
_entity.id
_entity.type
_entity.pdbx_description
1 polymer ?
#
loop_
_entity_poly.entity_id
_entity_poly.type
_entity_poly.pdbx_seq_one_letter_code
_entity_poly.pdbx_strand_id
1 'polypeptide(L)'
;MASPSRRLQTKPVITCLKSVLLIYTFVFWFSGIVLLGVGIWGKVSLEVYFFLLNEKASNVPYVLIGAGLVVALLGTFGCFATCRGSTWMLKLYAMFLTLIFLVVLVAAVLGFVFRHEIKDSFKKNYENAVKRYNGTKDDPSKAIDDIQKTLHCCGVENFMDWNMSDYFKQKGIPISCCKPLENCTDDDLRNVTKAEGKVYEHGCFSLVIQTMDSEMGIVAGIAFGMACFQLIGIFLACCLSRSITIRPTLQGFI
;
A
#
# COMPACT_ATOMS: atom_id res chain seq x y z
N MET A 1 10.74 -51.56 3.19
CA MET A 1 9.64 -51.73 2.22
C MET A 1 8.41 -50.93 2.67
N ALA A 2 8.01 -49.90 1.93
CA ALA A 2 6.72 -49.24 2.17
C ALA A 2 5.62 -49.97 1.38
N SER A 3 4.51 -50.29 2.05
CA SER A 3 3.34 -50.98 1.45
C SER A 3 2.82 -50.25 0.19
N PRO A 4 2.41 -50.97 -0.88
CA PRO A 4 1.86 -50.41 -2.12
C PRO A 4 0.73 -49.39 -1.92
N SER A 5 -0.04 -49.56 -0.84
CA SER A 5 -1.12 -48.63 -0.42
C SER A 5 -0.60 -47.20 -0.15
N ARG A 6 0.60 -47.05 0.44
CA ARG A 6 1.24 -45.73 0.67
C ARG A 6 1.67 -45.02 -0.63
N ARG A 7 1.94 -45.75 -1.71
CA ARG A 7 2.28 -45.16 -3.03
C ARG A 7 1.04 -44.69 -3.80
N LEU A 8 -0.09 -45.39 -3.68
CA LEU A 8 -1.34 -44.94 -4.30
C LEU A 8 -1.92 -43.71 -3.59
N GLN A 9 -1.83 -43.66 -2.26
CA GLN A 9 -2.35 -42.56 -1.44
C GLN A 9 -1.58 -41.24 -1.62
N THR A 10 -0.31 -41.29 -2.03
CA THR A 10 0.53 -40.09 -2.22
C THR A 10 0.34 -39.39 -3.57
N LYS A 11 -0.16 -40.09 -4.61
CA LYS A 11 -0.49 -39.46 -5.91
C LYS A 11 -1.59 -38.39 -5.81
N PRO A 12 -2.78 -38.65 -5.22
CA PRO A 12 -3.84 -37.65 -5.12
C PRO A 12 -3.44 -36.48 -4.22
N VAL A 13 -2.69 -36.73 -3.13
CA VAL A 13 -2.19 -35.68 -2.23
C VAL A 13 -1.22 -34.74 -2.96
N ILE A 14 -0.28 -35.26 -3.74
CA ILE A 14 0.64 -34.43 -4.53
C ILE A 14 -0.12 -33.61 -5.56
N THR A 15 -1.10 -34.20 -6.25
CA THR A 15 -1.94 -33.47 -7.22
C THR A 15 -2.73 -32.37 -6.53
N CYS A 16 -3.34 -32.64 -5.37
CA CYS A 16 -4.06 -31.65 -4.59
C CYS A 16 -3.15 -30.49 -4.15
N LEU A 17 -1.98 -30.80 -3.56
CA LEU A 17 -1.00 -29.78 -3.14
C LEU A 17 -0.50 -28.94 -4.32
N LYS A 18 -0.24 -29.56 -5.48
CA LYS A 18 0.11 -28.84 -6.70
C LYS A 18 -1.01 -27.92 -7.15
N SER A 19 -2.25 -28.38 -7.20
CA SER A 19 -3.39 -27.57 -7.62
C SER A 19 -3.60 -26.37 -6.69
N VAL A 20 -3.55 -26.58 -5.38
CA VAL A 20 -3.73 -25.48 -4.40
C VAL A 20 -2.58 -24.49 -4.48
N LEU A 21 -1.32 -24.96 -4.56
CA LEU A 21 -0.17 -24.07 -4.71
C LEU A 21 -0.21 -23.31 -6.04
N LEU A 22 -0.66 -23.95 -7.13
CA LEU A 22 -0.82 -23.31 -8.42
C LEU A 22 -1.86 -22.18 -8.35
N ILE A 23 -3.02 -22.44 -7.75
CA ILE A 23 -4.06 -21.42 -7.52
C ILE A 23 -3.50 -20.26 -6.69
N TYR A 24 -2.81 -20.56 -5.59
CA TYR A 24 -2.12 -19.55 -4.77
C TYR A 24 -1.18 -18.67 -5.60
N THR A 25 -0.34 -19.28 -6.45
CA THR A 25 0.61 -18.54 -7.29
C THR A 25 -0.07 -17.70 -8.38
N PHE A 26 -1.21 -18.16 -8.91
CA PHE A 26 -2.01 -17.39 -9.87
C PHE A 26 -2.67 -16.17 -9.24
N VAL A 27 -3.22 -16.31 -8.04
CA VAL A 27 -3.77 -15.17 -7.28
C VAL A 27 -2.67 -14.14 -7.02
N PHE A 28 -1.49 -14.58 -6.59
CA PHE A 28 -0.35 -13.69 -6.36
C PHE A 28 0.09 -13.00 -7.65
N TRP A 29 0.23 -13.76 -8.74
CA TRP A 29 0.59 -13.22 -10.05
C TRP A 29 -0.40 -12.15 -10.53
N PHE A 30 -1.71 -12.46 -10.49
CA PHE A 30 -2.75 -11.53 -10.89
C PHE A 30 -2.74 -10.26 -10.03
N SER A 31 -2.58 -10.39 -8.71
CA SER A 31 -2.45 -9.24 -7.81
C SER A 31 -1.25 -8.36 -8.16
N GLY A 32 -0.12 -8.95 -8.59
CA GLY A 32 1.05 -8.21 -9.05
C GLY A 32 0.79 -7.41 -10.34
N ILE A 33 0.06 -8.01 -11.30
CA ILE A 33 -0.34 -7.30 -12.53
C ILE A 33 -1.30 -6.15 -12.23
N VAL A 34 -2.25 -6.34 -11.32
CA VAL A 34 -3.16 -5.27 -10.88
C VAL A 34 -2.39 -4.14 -10.21
N LEU A 35 -1.46 -4.45 -9.30
CA LEU A 35 -0.61 -3.45 -8.63
C LEU A 35 0.27 -2.69 -9.62
N LEU A 36 0.83 -3.37 -10.62
CA LEU A 36 1.56 -2.74 -11.71
C LEU A 36 0.67 -1.79 -12.52
N GLY A 37 -0.52 -2.24 -12.90
CA GLY A 37 -1.48 -1.43 -13.64
C GLY A 37 -1.88 -0.18 -12.88
N VAL A 38 -2.20 -0.31 -11.58
CA VAL A 38 -2.52 0.83 -10.71
C VAL A 38 -1.32 1.76 -10.53
N GLY A 39 -0.10 1.22 -10.36
CA GLY A 39 1.12 2.01 -10.23
C GLY A 39 1.43 2.81 -11.51
N ILE A 40 1.33 2.18 -12.68
CA ILE A 40 1.51 2.83 -13.99
C ILE A 40 0.41 3.87 -14.22
N TRP A 41 -0.85 3.51 -13.96
CA TRP A 41 -1.96 4.44 -14.06
C TRP A 41 -1.76 5.66 -13.17
N GLY A 42 -1.33 5.44 -11.91
CA GLY A 42 -0.97 6.48 -10.98
C GLY A 42 0.14 7.36 -11.54
N LYS A 43 1.22 6.77 -12.07
CA LYS A 43 2.34 7.49 -12.69
C LYS A 43 1.88 8.32 -13.89
N VAL A 44 1.10 7.76 -14.82
CA VAL A 44 0.63 8.49 -16.02
C VAL A 44 -0.33 9.60 -15.62
N SER A 45 -1.25 9.33 -14.70
CA SER A 45 -2.16 10.32 -14.11
C SER A 45 -1.43 11.36 -13.28
N LEU A 46 -0.17 11.16 -12.95
CA LEU A 46 0.68 12.12 -12.29
C LEU A 46 1.52 12.88 -13.34
N GLU A 47 2.13 12.19 -14.31
CA GLU A 47 2.93 12.76 -15.40
C GLU A 47 2.15 13.70 -16.32
N VAL A 48 0.89 13.39 -16.64
CA VAL A 48 0.01 14.31 -17.42
C VAL A 48 -0.20 15.62 -16.66
N TYR A 49 -0.18 15.58 -15.33
CA TYR A 49 -0.27 16.78 -14.49
C TYR A 49 1.10 17.45 -14.39
N PHE A 50 2.20 16.70 -14.22
CA PHE A 50 3.57 17.25 -14.14
C PHE A 50 4.06 17.90 -15.42
N PHE A 51 3.74 17.36 -16.60
CA PHE A 51 4.06 17.99 -17.88
C PHE A 51 3.44 19.38 -17.99
N LEU A 52 2.28 19.60 -17.36
CA LEU A 52 1.63 20.91 -17.29
C LEU A 52 2.22 21.82 -16.21
N LEU A 53 3.03 21.29 -15.28
CA LEU A 53 3.43 21.95 -14.03
C LEU A 53 4.95 22.02 -13.76
N ASN A 54 5.78 21.41 -14.61
CA ASN A 54 7.25 21.49 -14.60
C ASN A 54 7.94 21.11 -13.26
N GLU A 55 7.41 20.09 -12.57
CA GLU A 55 7.80 19.67 -11.21
C GLU A 55 8.04 18.14 -11.09
N LYS A 56 8.66 17.69 -9.99
CA LYS A 56 9.10 16.28 -9.79
C LYS A 56 8.02 15.43 -9.11
N ALA A 57 7.82 14.21 -9.62
CA ALA A 57 6.79 13.29 -9.16
C ALA A 57 6.99 12.70 -7.75
N SER A 58 5.87 12.49 -7.04
CA SER A 58 5.79 11.64 -5.84
C SER A 58 6.38 10.24 -6.09
N ASN A 59 7.10 9.70 -5.10
CA ASN A 59 7.71 8.37 -5.18
C ASN A 59 6.70 7.22 -5.00
N VAL A 60 5.48 7.50 -4.55
CA VAL A 60 4.46 6.48 -4.22
C VAL A 60 4.13 5.56 -5.41
N PRO A 61 3.84 6.06 -6.63
CA PRO A 61 3.57 5.21 -7.78
C PRO A 61 4.76 4.33 -8.15
N TYR A 62 6.00 4.82 -8.00
CA TYR A 62 7.20 4.02 -8.25
C TYR A 62 7.33 2.86 -7.28
N VAL A 63 6.98 3.06 -6.01
CA VAL A 63 6.94 1.99 -5.01
C VAL A 63 5.89 0.94 -5.39
N LEU A 64 4.69 1.36 -5.83
CA LEU A 64 3.63 0.44 -6.29
C LEU A 64 4.07 -0.35 -7.53
N ILE A 65 4.70 0.30 -8.51
CA ILE A 65 5.24 -0.36 -9.71
C ILE A 65 6.31 -1.38 -9.32
N GLY A 66 7.27 -0.99 -8.48
CA GLY A 66 8.34 -1.88 -8.02
C GLY A 66 7.80 -3.10 -7.27
N ALA A 67 6.88 -2.88 -6.32
CA ALA A 67 6.24 -3.95 -5.56
C ALA A 67 5.43 -4.89 -6.47
N GLY A 68 4.62 -4.33 -7.37
CA GLY A 68 3.84 -5.10 -8.33
C GLY A 68 4.70 -5.96 -9.25
N LEU A 69 5.85 -5.43 -9.72
CA LEU A 69 6.81 -6.18 -10.53
C LEU A 69 7.38 -7.38 -9.77
N VAL A 70 7.83 -7.15 -8.53
CA VAL A 70 8.38 -8.22 -7.68
C VAL A 70 7.32 -9.31 -7.43
N VAL A 71 6.09 -8.91 -7.10
CA VAL A 71 4.97 -9.84 -6.88
C VAL A 71 4.66 -10.65 -8.13
N ALA A 72 4.60 -10.02 -9.30
CA ALA A 72 4.36 -10.70 -10.58
C ALA A 72 5.48 -11.70 -10.91
N LEU A 73 6.76 -11.33 -10.74
CA LEU A 73 7.89 -12.21 -10.99
C LEU A 73 7.92 -13.41 -10.03
N LEU A 74 7.59 -13.20 -8.75
CA LEU A 74 7.48 -14.29 -7.79
C LEU A 74 6.30 -15.22 -8.10
N GLY A 75 5.19 -14.66 -8.60
CA GLY A 75 4.04 -15.43 -9.07
C GLY A 75 4.39 -16.33 -10.26
N THR A 76 5.05 -15.79 -11.29
CA THR A 76 5.50 -16.59 -12.45
C THR A 76 6.52 -17.65 -12.05
N PHE A 77 7.48 -17.30 -11.19
CA PHE A 77 8.47 -18.23 -10.67
C PHE A 77 7.82 -19.36 -9.86
N GLY A 78 6.85 -19.04 -8.99
CA GLY A 78 6.09 -20.03 -8.21
C GLY A 78 5.28 -20.98 -9.08
N CYS A 79 4.63 -20.45 -10.13
CA CYS A 79 3.93 -21.26 -11.12
C CYS A 79 4.90 -22.22 -11.84
N PHE A 80 6.03 -21.69 -12.33
CA PHE A 80 7.06 -22.49 -13.01
C PHE A 80 7.66 -23.57 -12.10
N ALA A 81 7.95 -23.23 -10.83
CA ALA A 81 8.44 -24.18 -9.83
C ALA A 81 7.44 -25.33 -9.57
N THR A 82 6.14 -25.01 -9.50
CA THR A 82 5.06 -25.98 -9.26
C THR A 82 4.84 -26.89 -10.47
N CYS A 83 4.80 -26.33 -11.67
CA CYS A 83 4.64 -27.06 -12.94
C CYS A 83 5.82 -28.00 -13.20
N ARG A 84 7.06 -27.50 -13.09
CA ARG A 84 8.26 -28.33 -13.26
C ARG A 84 8.38 -29.40 -12.18
N GLY A 85 7.76 -29.19 -11.02
CA GLY A 85 7.83 -30.12 -9.89
C GLY A 85 9.25 -30.35 -9.38
N SER A 86 10.16 -29.39 -9.60
CA SER A 86 11.54 -29.49 -9.14
C SER A 86 11.61 -29.13 -7.66
N THR A 87 12.12 -30.06 -6.85
CA THR A 87 12.24 -29.89 -5.39
C THR A 87 13.14 -28.71 -5.02
N TRP A 88 14.21 -28.49 -5.78
CA TRP A 88 15.12 -27.36 -5.60
C TRP A 88 14.44 -26.03 -5.87
N MET A 89 13.65 -25.93 -6.94
CA MET A 89 12.92 -24.70 -7.28
C MET A 89 11.83 -24.38 -6.25
N LEU A 90 11.12 -25.38 -5.75
CA LEU A 90 10.13 -25.21 -4.69
C LEU A 90 10.77 -24.77 -3.36
N LYS A 91 11.96 -25.28 -3.03
CA LYS A 91 12.73 -24.81 -1.87
C LYS A 91 13.17 -23.35 -2.04
N LEU A 92 13.62 -22.99 -3.24
CA LEU A 92 14.01 -21.62 -3.54
C LEU A 92 12.82 -20.66 -3.47
N TYR A 93 11.65 -21.08 -3.97
CA TYR A 93 10.41 -20.32 -3.85
C TYR A 93 10.00 -20.11 -2.38
N ALA A 94 10.04 -21.17 -1.57
CA ALA A 94 9.77 -21.08 -0.13
C ALA A 94 10.76 -20.15 0.59
N MET A 95 12.04 -20.17 0.19
CA MET A 95 13.07 -19.25 0.72
C MET A 95 12.73 -17.79 0.42
N PHE A 96 12.39 -17.45 -0.83
CA PHE A 96 11.99 -16.09 -1.18
C PHE A 96 10.74 -15.62 -0.43
N LEU A 97 9.71 -16.48 -0.31
CA LEU A 97 8.52 -16.14 0.48
C LEU A 97 8.85 -15.89 1.96
N THR A 98 9.78 -16.66 2.52
CA THR A 98 10.26 -16.49 3.90
C THR A 98 11.04 -15.18 4.08
N LEU A 99 11.91 -14.84 3.12
CA LEU A 99 12.65 -13.58 3.16
C LEU A 99 11.69 -12.38 3.15
N ILE A 100 10.67 -12.41 2.28
CA ILE A 100 9.64 -11.36 2.21
C ILE A 100 8.84 -11.28 3.50
N PHE A 101 8.48 -12.42 4.09
CA PHE A 101 7.80 -12.45 5.39
C PHE A 101 8.62 -11.72 6.46
N LEU A 102 9.94 -11.97 6.52
CA LEU A 102 10.83 -11.29 7.47
C LEU A 102 10.91 -9.79 7.20
N VAL A 103 11.03 -9.38 5.93
CA VAL A 103 11.05 -7.94 5.56
C VAL A 103 9.75 -7.26 5.97
N VAL A 104 8.59 -7.87 5.70
CA VAL A 104 7.27 -7.34 6.09
C VAL A 104 7.13 -7.27 7.61
N LEU A 105 7.60 -8.29 8.34
CA LEU A 105 7.58 -8.30 9.79
C LEU A 105 8.42 -7.17 10.37
N VAL A 106 9.65 -6.99 9.87
CA VAL A 106 10.53 -5.88 10.30
C VAL A 106 9.89 -4.53 9.97
N ALA A 107 9.34 -4.35 8.76
CA ALA A 107 8.66 -3.13 8.38
C ALA A 107 7.44 -2.83 9.27
N ALA A 108 6.65 -3.85 9.63
CA ALA A 108 5.51 -3.70 10.52
C ALA A 108 5.94 -3.30 11.94
N VAL A 109 6.99 -3.91 12.48
CA VAL A 109 7.54 -3.55 13.81
C VAL A 109 8.08 -2.13 13.78
N LEU A 110 8.87 -1.76 12.77
CA LEU A 110 9.42 -0.41 12.63
C LEU A 110 8.29 0.62 12.48
N GLY A 111 7.27 0.34 11.66
CA GLY A 111 6.11 1.22 11.49
C GLY A 111 5.34 1.42 12.79
N PHE A 112 5.20 0.38 13.61
CA PHE A 112 4.56 0.48 14.91
C PHE A 112 5.41 1.26 15.93
N VAL A 113 6.70 0.97 16.02
CA VAL A 113 7.63 1.62 16.96
C VAL A 113 7.78 3.12 16.63
N PHE A 114 7.96 3.45 15.35
CA PHE A 114 8.14 4.83 14.90
C PHE A 114 6.84 5.55 14.56
N ARG A 115 5.68 5.02 14.97
CA ARG A 115 4.37 5.64 14.66
C ARG A 115 4.28 7.10 15.11
N HIS A 116 4.83 7.44 16.29
CA HIS A 116 4.78 8.81 16.82
C HIS A 116 5.66 9.75 15.99
N GLU A 117 6.88 9.33 15.65
CA GLU A 117 7.78 10.07 14.75
C GLU A 117 7.16 10.28 13.36
N ILE A 118 6.45 9.28 12.84
CA ILE A 118 5.72 9.39 11.56
C ILE A 118 4.62 10.45 11.66
N LYS A 119 3.85 10.45 12.76
CA LYS A 119 2.80 11.47 13.01
C LYS A 119 3.41 12.87 13.12
N ASP A 120 4.49 13.03 13.85
CA ASP A 120 5.17 14.33 14.03
C ASP A 120 5.83 14.82 12.73
N SER A 121 6.46 13.92 11.98
CA SER A 121 6.99 14.24 10.66
C SER A 121 5.89 14.63 9.69
N PHE A 122 4.74 13.95 9.73
CA PHE A 122 3.58 14.31 8.91
C PHE A 122 3.10 15.72 9.27
N LYS A 123 2.94 16.05 10.56
CA LYS A 123 2.56 17.38 11.01
C LYS A 123 3.48 18.46 10.45
N LYS A 124 4.80 18.31 10.68
CA LYS A 124 5.82 19.27 10.22
C LYS A 124 5.82 19.43 8.70
N ASN A 125 5.68 18.33 7.97
CA ASN A 125 5.63 18.36 6.50
C ASN A 125 4.36 19.07 6.00
N TYR A 126 3.22 18.80 6.63
CA TYR A 126 1.96 19.44 6.29
C TYR A 126 1.96 20.95 6.63
N GLU A 127 2.49 21.34 7.79
CA GLU A 127 2.69 22.75 8.16
C GLU A 127 3.56 23.49 7.14
N ASN A 128 4.68 22.88 6.72
CA ASN A 128 5.57 23.45 5.71
C ASN A 128 4.89 23.53 4.34
N ALA A 129 4.08 22.54 3.98
CA ALA A 129 3.31 22.55 2.76
C ALA A 129 2.26 23.68 2.76
N VAL A 130 1.53 23.88 3.87
CA VAL A 130 0.54 24.98 4.01
C VAL A 130 1.23 26.35 3.92
N LYS A 131 2.41 26.52 4.52
CA LYS A 131 3.18 27.77 4.41
C LYS A 131 3.66 28.06 3.00
N ARG A 132 4.01 27.01 2.23
CA ARG A 132 4.48 27.12 0.84
C ARG A 132 3.36 27.07 -0.20
N TYR A 133 2.13 26.83 0.24
CA TYR A 133 0.97 26.79 -0.63
C TYR A 133 0.87 28.11 -1.39
N ASN A 134 0.68 28.01 -2.70
CA ASN A 134 0.60 29.16 -3.59
C ASN A 134 -0.67 29.10 -4.46
N GLY A 135 -1.48 28.04 -4.33
CA GLY A 135 -2.68 27.79 -5.14
C GLY A 135 -2.40 27.65 -6.64
N THR A 136 -1.12 27.56 -7.03
CA THR A 136 -0.75 26.98 -8.31
C THR A 136 -1.03 25.49 -8.19
N LYS A 137 -1.41 24.81 -9.28
CA LYS A 137 -1.78 23.39 -9.21
C LYS A 137 -0.59 22.47 -8.96
N ASP A 138 0.48 22.96 -8.33
CA ASP A 138 1.67 22.20 -7.96
C ASP A 138 1.32 21.06 -6.96
N ASP A 139 2.23 20.10 -6.88
CA ASP A 139 2.05 18.88 -6.08
C ASP A 139 1.67 19.14 -4.62
N PRO A 140 2.37 20.05 -3.90
CA PRO A 140 2.04 20.35 -2.52
C PRO A 140 0.66 21.00 -2.37
N SER A 141 0.30 21.95 -3.25
CA SER A 141 -1.00 22.62 -3.16
C SER A 141 -2.14 21.68 -3.52
N LYS A 142 -1.98 20.84 -4.55
CA LYS A 142 -2.99 19.83 -4.90
C LYS A 142 -3.15 18.78 -3.80
N ALA A 143 -2.05 18.29 -3.22
CA ALA A 143 -2.12 17.37 -2.10
C ALA A 143 -2.86 17.97 -0.90
N ILE A 144 -2.64 19.26 -0.61
CA ILE A 144 -3.39 19.99 0.43
C ILE A 144 -4.88 20.08 0.07
N ASP A 145 -5.20 20.50 -1.16
CA ASP A 145 -6.58 20.62 -1.62
C ASP A 145 -7.32 19.27 -1.55
N ASP A 146 -6.67 18.18 -1.96
CA ASP A 146 -7.21 16.82 -1.96
C ASP A 146 -7.40 16.30 -0.53
N ILE A 147 -6.45 16.54 0.38
CA ILE A 147 -6.58 16.22 1.81
C ILE A 147 -7.78 16.97 2.40
N GLN A 148 -7.89 18.27 2.16
CA GLN A 148 -8.96 19.11 2.72
C GLN A 148 -10.34 18.72 2.22
N LYS A 149 -10.47 18.43 0.91
CA LYS A 149 -11.73 17.98 0.32
C LYS A 149 -12.12 16.57 0.75
N THR A 150 -11.15 15.67 0.89
CA THR A 150 -11.39 14.25 1.22
C THR A 150 -11.72 14.05 2.69
N LEU A 151 -11.01 14.76 3.58
CA LEU A 151 -11.18 14.64 5.03
C LEU A 151 -12.10 15.73 5.62
N HIS A 152 -12.61 16.64 4.79
CA HIS A 152 -13.49 17.73 5.24
C HIS A 152 -12.87 18.54 6.40
N CYS A 153 -11.63 18.97 6.20
CA CYS A 153 -10.81 19.68 7.18
C CYS A 153 -10.18 20.95 6.57
N CYS A 154 -9.66 21.86 7.39
CA CYS A 154 -8.98 23.05 6.91
C CYS A 154 -7.79 23.45 7.79
N GLY A 155 -6.67 23.77 7.15
CA GLY A 155 -5.42 24.10 7.83
C GLY A 155 -4.84 22.91 8.59
N VAL A 156 -3.82 23.15 9.42
CA VAL A 156 -3.09 22.08 10.13
C VAL A 156 -3.88 21.67 11.36
N GLU A 157 -4.04 22.59 12.30
CA GLU A 157 -4.83 22.45 13.54
C GLU A 157 -6.20 23.12 13.39
N ASN A 158 -6.30 24.18 12.59
CA ASN A 158 -7.55 24.85 12.26
C ASN A 158 -7.41 25.77 11.04
N PHE A 159 -8.52 26.32 10.56
CA PHE A 159 -8.54 27.20 9.38
C PHE A 159 -7.73 28.50 9.54
N MET A 160 -7.41 28.94 10.77
CA MET A 160 -6.60 30.14 11.03
C MET A 160 -5.13 29.96 10.65
N ASP A 161 -4.66 28.73 10.53
CA ASP A 161 -3.26 28.45 10.13
C ASP A 161 -2.92 29.04 8.77
N TRP A 162 -3.94 29.25 7.92
CA TRP A 162 -3.79 29.94 6.64
C TRP A 162 -3.25 31.36 6.78
N ASN A 163 -3.52 32.05 7.89
CA ASN A 163 -3.01 33.40 8.14
C ASN A 163 -1.47 33.47 8.20
N MET A 164 -0.80 32.33 8.43
CA MET A 164 0.66 32.22 8.38
C MET A 164 1.22 32.04 6.96
N SER A 165 0.36 31.77 5.97
CA SER A 165 0.77 31.56 4.57
C SER A 165 0.81 32.87 3.79
N ASP A 166 1.71 32.98 2.81
CA ASP A 166 1.72 34.13 1.91
C ASP A 166 0.52 34.14 0.96
N TYR A 167 -0.08 32.97 0.71
CA TYR A 167 -1.29 32.84 -0.10
C TYR A 167 -2.47 33.59 0.52
N PHE A 168 -2.67 33.48 1.83
CA PHE A 168 -3.79 34.11 2.53
C PHE A 168 -3.81 35.63 2.34
N LYS A 169 -2.64 36.28 2.34
CA LYS A 169 -2.52 37.74 2.10
C LYS A 169 -3.09 38.18 0.76
N GLN A 170 -3.08 37.30 -0.23
CA GLN A 170 -3.54 37.61 -1.59
C GLN A 170 -4.95 37.09 -1.85
N LYS A 171 -5.28 35.87 -1.41
CA LYS A 171 -6.50 35.17 -1.82
C LYS A 171 -7.35 34.62 -0.65
N GLY A 172 -6.92 34.82 0.59
CA GLY A 172 -7.63 34.29 1.76
C GLY A 172 -7.45 32.77 1.91
N ILE A 173 -8.39 32.13 2.59
CA ILE A 173 -8.42 30.67 2.79
C ILE A 173 -8.71 29.98 1.45
N PRO A 174 -8.05 28.86 1.10
CA PRO A 174 -8.34 28.14 -0.14
C PRO A 174 -9.76 27.61 -0.23
N ILE A 175 -10.30 27.57 -1.45
CA ILE A 175 -11.65 27.07 -1.74
C ILE A 175 -11.83 25.58 -1.38
N SER A 176 -10.74 24.81 -1.31
CA SER A 176 -10.74 23.42 -0.83
C SER A 176 -11.25 23.27 0.61
N CYS A 177 -11.15 24.33 1.42
CA CYS A 177 -11.69 24.37 2.77
C CYS A 177 -13.19 24.67 2.83
N CYS A 178 -13.82 25.02 1.72
CA CYS A 178 -15.24 25.39 1.70
C CYS A 178 -16.14 24.16 1.94
N LYS A 179 -17.16 24.32 2.80
CA LYS A 179 -18.20 23.30 2.98
C LYS A 179 -19.06 23.21 1.71
N PRO A 180 -19.49 22.02 1.25
CA PRO A 180 -20.16 21.88 -0.06
C PRO A 180 -21.55 22.54 -0.11
N LEU A 181 -22.18 22.76 1.04
CA LEU A 181 -23.49 23.39 1.19
C LEU A 181 -23.41 24.91 1.32
N GLU A 182 -22.21 25.46 1.42
CA GLU A 182 -21.98 26.88 1.66
C GLU A 182 -21.45 27.56 0.39
N ASN A 183 -22.01 28.73 0.07
CA ASN A 183 -21.48 29.56 -1.00
C ASN A 183 -20.32 30.39 -0.46
N CYS A 184 -19.10 29.83 -0.53
CA CYS A 184 -17.89 30.59 -0.22
C CYS A 184 -17.56 31.51 -1.39
N THR A 185 -17.70 32.82 -1.18
CA THR A 185 -17.19 33.83 -2.11
C THR A 185 -15.74 34.22 -1.76
N ASP A 186 -15.00 34.78 -2.70
CA ASP A 186 -13.62 35.26 -2.45
C ASP A 186 -13.56 36.31 -1.32
N ASP A 187 -14.62 37.11 -1.13
CA ASP A 187 -14.71 38.09 -0.04
C ASP A 187 -14.88 37.40 1.32
N ASP A 188 -15.66 36.32 1.37
CA ASP A 188 -15.84 35.53 2.59
C ASP A 188 -14.52 34.89 3.01
N LEU A 189 -13.79 34.29 2.07
CA LEU A 189 -12.55 33.56 2.35
C LEU A 189 -11.37 34.47 2.76
N ARG A 190 -11.42 35.75 2.35
CA ARG A 190 -10.45 36.77 2.78
C ARG A 190 -10.74 37.31 4.18
N ASN A 191 -11.98 37.23 4.65
CA ASN A 191 -12.39 37.71 5.95
C ASN A 191 -12.64 36.54 6.90
N VAL A 192 -11.70 36.33 7.82
CA VAL A 192 -11.72 35.23 8.80
C VAL A 192 -13.06 35.09 9.53
N THR A 193 -13.69 36.20 9.96
CA THR A 193 -14.97 36.14 10.69
C THR A 193 -16.16 35.80 9.81
N LYS A 194 -16.07 36.04 8.49
CA LYS A 194 -17.08 35.59 7.52
C LYS A 194 -16.82 34.15 7.05
N ALA A 195 -15.56 33.72 7.05
CA ALA A 195 -15.17 32.36 6.72
C ALA A 195 -15.59 31.38 7.83
N GLU A 196 -15.60 31.83 9.08
CA GLU A 196 -16.12 31.09 10.23
C GLU A 196 -17.56 30.61 9.97
N GLY A 197 -17.83 29.32 10.19
CA GLY A 197 -19.09 28.67 9.82
C GLY A 197 -19.19 28.19 8.37
N LYS A 198 -18.54 28.87 7.39
CA LYS A 198 -18.55 28.48 5.97
C LYS A 198 -17.45 27.48 5.58
N VAL A 199 -16.29 27.54 6.23
CA VAL A 199 -15.18 26.61 6.02
C VAL A 199 -15.18 25.49 7.06
N TYR A 200 -14.47 24.39 6.79
CA TYR A 200 -14.22 23.37 7.80
C TYR A 200 -13.41 23.95 8.97
N GLU A 201 -13.90 23.77 10.19
CA GLU A 201 -13.26 24.34 11.39
C GLU A 201 -12.15 23.45 11.95
N HIS A 202 -12.28 22.14 11.77
CA HIS A 202 -11.29 21.18 12.26
C HIS A 202 -10.04 21.15 11.39
N GLY A 203 -8.88 21.14 12.04
CA GLY A 203 -7.59 20.91 11.41
C GLY A 203 -7.45 19.54 10.78
N CYS A 204 -6.70 19.48 9.68
CA CYS A 204 -6.43 18.23 8.99
C CYS A 204 -5.51 17.30 9.79
N PHE A 205 -4.61 17.83 10.62
CA PHE A 205 -3.71 17.00 11.41
C PHE A 205 -4.47 16.13 12.40
N SER A 206 -5.32 16.73 13.25
CA SER A 206 -6.10 15.98 14.24
C SER A 206 -7.01 14.94 13.60
N LEU A 207 -7.66 15.26 12.48
CA LEU A 207 -8.52 14.33 11.75
C LEU A 207 -7.71 13.20 11.11
N VAL A 208 -6.57 13.48 10.47
CA VAL A 208 -5.69 12.43 9.95
C VAL A 208 -5.26 11.49 11.07
N ILE A 209 -4.85 12.02 12.22
CA ILE A 209 -4.44 11.18 13.36
C ILE A 209 -5.62 10.36 13.89
N GLN A 210 -6.79 10.97 14.04
CA GLN A 210 -8.00 10.28 14.49
C GLN A 210 -8.41 9.17 13.53
N THR A 211 -8.39 9.43 12.22
CA THR A 211 -8.64 8.43 11.18
C THR A 211 -7.57 7.34 11.19
N MET A 212 -6.29 7.69 11.33
CA MET A 212 -5.23 6.68 11.44
C MET A 212 -5.42 5.78 12.65
N ASP A 213 -5.85 6.33 13.79
CA ASP A 213 -6.07 5.56 15.02
C ASP A 213 -7.37 4.72 14.95
N SER A 214 -8.43 5.22 14.31
CA SER A 214 -9.67 4.45 14.11
C SER A 214 -9.50 3.32 13.09
N GLU A 215 -8.76 3.58 12.01
CA GLU A 215 -8.51 2.61 10.93
C GLU A 215 -7.29 1.71 11.20
N MET A 216 -6.54 1.94 12.28
CA MET A 216 -5.36 1.12 12.63
C MET A 216 -5.74 -0.36 12.75
N GLY A 217 -6.96 -0.65 13.22
CA GLY A 217 -7.49 -2.01 13.28
C GLY A 217 -7.61 -2.67 11.90
N ILE A 218 -8.09 -1.93 10.88
CA ILE A 218 -8.20 -2.43 9.50
C ILE A 218 -6.80 -2.66 8.91
N VAL A 219 -5.89 -1.70 9.07
CA VAL A 219 -4.51 -1.82 8.57
C VAL A 219 -3.81 -3.01 9.21
N ALA A 220 -3.93 -3.18 10.52
CA ALA A 220 -3.38 -4.34 11.23
C ALA A 220 -4.02 -5.65 10.76
N GLY A 221 -5.33 -5.67 10.51
CA GLY A 221 -6.04 -6.82 9.95
C GLY A 221 -5.53 -7.22 8.56
N ILE A 222 -5.33 -6.26 7.66
CA ILE A 222 -4.75 -6.50 6.33
C ILE A 222 -3.34 -7.06 6.45
N ALA A 223 -2.49 -6.47 7.31
CA ALA A 223 -1.12 -6.93 7.53
C ALA A 223 -1.08 -8.37 8.08
N PHE A 224 -1.94 -8.68 9.05
CA PHE A 224 -2.06 -10.02 9.62
C PHE A 224 -2.57 -11.04 8.59
N GLY A 225 -3.57 -10.66 7.80
CA GLY A 225 -4.08 -11.49 6.70
C GLY A 225 -3.00 -11.79 5.66
N MET A 226 -2.22 -10.78 5.27
CA MET A 226 -1.09 -10.94 4.36
C MET A 226 -0.01 -11.87 4.94
N ALA A 227 0.32 -11.72 6.22
CA ALA A 227 1.25 -12.59 6.92
C ALA A 227 0.78 -14.06 6.94
N CYS A 228 -0.49 -14.30 7.28
CA CYS A 228 -1.09 -15.64 7.26
C CYS A 228 -1.07 -16.24 5.84
N PHE A 229 -1.44 -15.45 4.84
CA PHE A 229 -1.42 -15.88 3.44
C PHE A 229 -0.03 -16.30 2.98
N GLN A 230 1.01 -15.52 3.33
CA GLN A 230 2.41 -15.82 3.05
C GLN A 230 2.84 -17.16 3.69
N LEU A 231 2.45 -17.40 4.94
CA LEU A 231 2.76 -18.65 5.67
C LEU A 231 2.11 -19.87 5.02
N ILE A 232 0.88 -19.73 4.51
CA ILE A 232 0.21 -20.79 3.75
C ILE A 232 1.03 -21.15 2.50
N GLY A 233 1.51 -20.14 1.75
CA GLY A 233 2.37 -20.36 0.58
C GLY A 233 3.66 -21.10 0.92
N ILE A 234 4.35 -20.69 2.00
CA ILE A 234 5.57 -21.35 2.49
C ILE A 234 5.28 -22.81 2.87
N PHE A 235 4.22 -23.04 3.64
CA PHE A 235 3.81 -24.37 4.07
C PHE A 235 3.53 -25.28 2.88
N LEU A 236 2.72 -24.82 1.91
CA LEU A 236 2.38 -25.57 0.70
C LEU A 236 3.62 -25.90 -0.13
N ALA A 237 4.52 -24.94 -0.35
CA ALA A 237 5.76 -25.15 -1.10
C ALA A 237 6.69 -26.17 -0.41
N CYS A 238 6.81 -26.10 0.92
CA CYS A 238 7.60 -27.04 1.70
C CYS A 238 7.00 -28.45 1.70
N CYS A 239 5.69 -28.57 1.90
CA CYS A 239 4.96 -29.84 1.87
C CYS A 239 5.06 -30.51 0.50
N LEU A 240 4.90 -29.73 -0.58
CA LEU A 240 5.03 -30.24 -1.94
C LEU A 240 6.47 -30.67 -2.22
N SER A 241 7.47 -29.87 -1.84
CA SER A 241 8.88 -30.23 -2.01
C SER A 241 9.23 -31.54 -1.29
N ARG A 242 8.84 -31.67 -0.01
CA ARG A 242 9.03 -32.92 0.77
C ARG A 242 8.35 -34.12 0.12
N SER A 243 7.10 -33.96 -0.31
CA SER A 243 6.32 -35.03 -0.94
C SER A 243 6.94 -35.51 -2.26
N ILE A 244 7.54 -34.59 -3.03
CA ILE A 244 8.27 -34.94 -4.27
C ILE A 244 9.61 -35.58 -3.95
N THR A 245 10.36 -35.11 -2.94
CA THR A 245 11.66 -35.71 -2.54
C THR A 245 11.53 -37.14 -2.01
N ILE A 246 10.43 -37.48 -1.33
CA ILE A 246 10.21 -38.83 -0.78
C ILE A 246 9.94 -39.87 -1.89
N ARG A 247 9.38 -39.47 -3.03
CA ARG A 247 9.09 -40.35 -4.18
C ARG A 247 10.32 -41.10 -4.75
N PRO A 248 11.45 -40.45 -5.10
CA PRO A 248 12.62 -41.13 -5.65
C PRO A 248 13.31 -42.07 -4.65
N THR A 249 13.35 -41.75 -3.35
CA THR A 249 13.91 -42.65 -2.32
C THR A 249 13.14 -43.96 -2.18
N LEU A 250 11.84 -43.99 -2.50
CA LEU A 250 11.08 -45.24 -2.56
C LEU A 250 11.41 -46.09 -3.79
N GLN A 251 11.99 -45.52 -4.84
CA GLN A 251 12.21 -46.20 -6.12
C GLN A 251 13.65 -46.74 -6.25
N GLY A 252 14.61 -46.23 -5.47
CA GLY A 252 15.99 -46.77 -5.36
C GLY A 252 16.19 -47.85 -4.28
N PHE A 253 15.11 -48.32 -3.65
CA PHE A 253 15.10 -49.43 -2.69
C PHE A 253 14.34 -50.67 -3.22
N ILE A 254 14.09 -50.71 -4.53
CA ILE A 254 13.57 -51.87 -5.28
C ILE A 254 14.66 -52.26 -6.29
#